data_AF-A0A3G2JQ19-F1
#
_entry.id   AF-A0A3G2JQ19-F1
#
_cell.length_a   1.000
_cell.length_b   1.000
_cell.length_c   1.000
_cell.angle_alpha   90.00
_cell.angle_beta   90.00
_cell.angle_gamma   90.00
#
_symmetry.space_group_name_H-M   'P 1'
#
loop_
_entity.id
_entity.type
_entity.pdbx_description
1 polymer ?
#
loop_
_entity_poly.entity_id
_entity_poly.type
_entity_poly.pdbx_seq_one_letter_code
_entity_poly.pdbx_strand_id
1 'polypeptide(L)'
;MLACTDGLGVWLASNGLTGAHPAGAEALRHLCAAREALTAAVDGSPQQAAPLVDAVLAHGRIRARLTAEGPTEEPEFADPSWGPAWLAARSYLDLLSRAPERIRVCSGTGCVLHFFDTSRNGTRRWCSMAACGNRAKASRHYARSKEN
;
A
#
# COMPACT_ATOMS: atom_id res chain seq x y z
N MET A 1 -9.43 8.10 3.27
CA MET A 1 -8.40 8.08 4.33
C MET A 1 -7.39 9.20 4.13
N LEU A 2 -6.75 9.35 2.97
CA LEU A 2 -5.78 10.45 2.73
C LEU A 2 -6.41 11.72 2.12
N ALA A 3 -7.48 12.24 2.73
CA ALA A 3 -8.15 13.47 2.25
C ALA A 3 -7.75 14.72 3.06
N CYS A 4 -7.22 14.53 4.26
CA CYS A 4 -6.79 15.58 5.17
C CYS A 4 -5.66 15.04 6.07
N THR A 5 -5.05 15.92 6.86
CA THR A 5 -3.96 15.59 7.80
C THR A 5 -4.40 14.64 8.91
N ASP A 6 -5.64 14.72 9.37
CA ASP A 6 -6.17 13.78 10.37
C ASP A 6 -6.23 12.36 9.80
N GLY A 7 -6.69 12.26 8.56
CA GLY A 7 -6.72 11.00 7.84
C GLY A 7 -5.34 10.44 7.51
N LEU A 8 -4.34 11.31 7.28
CA LEU A 8 -2.93 10.92 7.26
C LEU A 8 -2.49 10.38 8.62
N GLY A 9 -2.85 11.02 9.73
CA GLY A 9 -2.54 10.55 11.09
C GLY A 9 -3.03 9.12 11.34
N VAL A 10 -4.27 8.81 10.93
CA VAL A 10 -4.82 7.45 11.02
C VAL A 10 -4.03 6.46 10.17
N TRP A 11 -3.61 6.87 8.97
CA TRP A 11 -2.81 6.02 8.08
C TRP A 11 -1.43 5.74 8.69
N LEU A 12 -0.74 6.75 9.22
CA LEU A 12 0.56 6.60 9.88
C LEU A 12 0.47 5.63 11.08
N ALA A 13 -0.55 5.80 11.92
CA ALA A 13 -0.80 4.91 13.06
C ALA A 13 -1.04 3.46 12.62
N SER A 14 -1.84 3.26 11.57
CA SER A 14 -2.14 1.93 11.03
C SER A 14 -0.92 1.21 10.46
N ASN A 15 0.15 1.95 10.12
CA ASN A 15 1.39 1.41 9.58
C ASN A 15 2.56 1.44 10.59
N GLY A 16 2.31 1.79 11.86
CA GLY A 16 3.35 1.86 12.89
C GLY A 16 4.36 2.99 12.68
N LEU A 17 3.99 4.04 11.95
CA LEU A 17 4.86 5.17 11.59
C LEU A 17 4.66 6.41 12.48
N THR A 18 3.80 6.31 13.50
CA THR A 18 3.54 7.39 14.46
C THR A 18 4.83 7.80 15.18
N GLY A 19 5.06 9.10 15.33
CA GLY A 19 6.22 9.67 16.03
C GLY A 19 7.46 9.80 15.15
N ALA A 20 7.71 8.85 14.25
CA ALA A 20 8.81 8.93 13.27
C ALA A 20 8.52 9.95 12.16
N HIS A 21 7.24 10.11 11.78
CA HIS A 21 6.81 11.06 10.74
C HIS A 21 5.63 11.92 11.22
N PRO A 22 5.72 13.25 11.16
CA PRO A 22 4.61 14.12 11.53
C PRO A 22 3.50 14.12 10.47
N ALA A 23 2.24 14.19 10.92
CA ALA A 23 1.06 14.28 10.05
C ALA A 23 0.88 15.71 9.46
N GLY A 24 1.83 16.13 8.63
CA GLY A 24 1.84 17.45 8.01
C GLY A 24 1.21 17.50 6.61
N ALA A 25 0.92 18.71 6.13
CA ALA A 25 0.35 18.93 4.80
C ALA A 25 1.28 18.50 3.66
N GLU A 26 2.60 18.66 3.82
CA GLU A 26 3.61 18.18 2.85
C GLU A 26 3.61 16.65 2.75
N ALA A 27 3.72 15.96 3.89
CA ALA A 27 3.66 14.51 3.93
C ALA A 27 2.35 13.96 3.33
N LEU A 28 1.22 14.65 3.55
CA LEU A 28 -0.05 14.30 2.92
C LEU A 28 0.03 14.41 1.39
N ARG A 29 0.58 15.51 0.86
CA ARG A 29 0.76 15.69 -0.60
C ARG A 29 1.66 14.63 -1.19
N HIS A 30 2.81 14.37 -0.59
CA HIS A 30 3.75 13.35 -1.06
C HIS A 30 3.15 11.95 -1.02
N LEU A 31 2.42 11.60 0.05
CA LEU A 31 1.77 10.30 0.15
C LEU A 31 0.62 10.15 -0.85
N CYS A 32 -0.12 11.22 -1.16
CA CYS A 32 -1.11 11.23 -2.23
C CYS A 32 -0.48 11.01 -3.61
N ALA A 33 0.65 11.67 -3.90
CA ALA A 33 1.40 11.47 -5.14
C ALA A 33 1.91 10.02 -5.26
N ALA A 34 2.44 9.45 -4.18
CA ALA A 34 2.84 8.05 -4.14
C ALA A 34 1.65 7.10 -4.35
N ARG A 35 0.49 7.38 -3.75
CA ARG A 35 -0.72 6.59 -4.00
C ARG A 35 -1.08 6.61 -5.49
N GLU A 36 -1.06 7.77 -6.15
CA GLU A 36 -1.38 7.89 -7.57
C GLU A 36 -0.39 7.13 -8.45
N ALA A 37 0.92 7.24 -8.16
CA ALA A 37 1.96 6.47 -8.85
C ALA A 37 1.77 4.95 -8.68
N LEU A 38 1.48 4.51 -7.45
CA LEU A 38 1.24 3.09 -7.16
C LEU A 38 -0.05 2.57 -7.80
N THR A 39 -1.12 3.37 -7.82
CA THR A 39 -2.36 3.05 -8.55
C THR A 39 -2.07 2.87 -10.04
N ALA A 40 -1.33 3.79 -10.66
CA ALA A 40 -0.92 3.64 -12.05
C ALA A 40 -0.06 2.37 -12.30
N ALA A 41 0.75 1.97 -11.32
CA ALA A 41 1.59 0.77 -11.41
C ALA A 41 0.81 -0.55 -11.29
N VAL A 42 -0.22 -0.60 -10.44
CA VAL A 42 -1.02 -1.83 -10.25
C VAL A 42 -2.13 -1.99 -11.30
N ASP A 43 -2.67 -0.88 -11.81
CA ASP A 43 -3.76 -0.89 -12.80
C ASP A 43 -3.25 -0.79 -14.25
N GLY A 44 -2.04 -0.26 -14.45
CA GLY A 44 -1.46 0.05 -15.76
C GLY A 44 -0.28 -0.84 -16.14
N SER A 45 0.53 -0.35 -17.08
CA SER A 45 1.77 -1.03 -17.48
C SER A 45 2.95 -0.59 -16.60
N PRO A 46 3.85 -1.52 -16.22
CA PRO A 46 5.08 -1.17 -15.49
C PRO A 46 5.92 -0.10 -16.20
N GLN A 47 5.96 -0.11 -17.54
CA GLN A 47 6.74 0.84 -18.33
C GLN A 47 6.25 2.28 -18.17
N GLN A 48 4.93 2.48 -18.08
CA GLN A 48 4.35 3.82 -17.92
C GLN A 48 4.40 4.29 -16.46
N ALA A 49 4.30 3.37 -15.51
CA ALA A 49 4.27 3.70 -14.09
C ALA A 49 5.66 3.85 -13.46
N ALA A 50 6.70 3.20 -14.01
CA ALA A 50 8.05 3.22 -13.46
C ALA A 50 8.57 4.66 -13.22
N PRO A 51 8.47 5.61 -14.17
CA PRO A 51 8.93 6.98 -13.92
C PRO A 51 8.21 7.68 -12.76
N LEU A 52 6.93 7.37 -12.54
CA LEU A 52 6.13 7.95 -11.45
C LEU A 52 6.55 7.38 -10.09
N VAL A 53 6.81 6.08 -10.03
CA VAL A 53 7.30 5.41 -8.81
C VAL A 53 8.73 5.85 -8.50
N ASP A 54 9.58 5.93 -9.52
CA ASP A 54 10.98 6.37 -9.39
C ASP A 54 11.08 7.82 -8.95
N ALA A 55 10.16 8.70 -9.39
CA ALA A 55 10.09 10.07 -8.91
C ALA A 55 9.86 10.16 -7.39
N VAL A 56 9.04 9.28 -6.82
CA VAL A 56 8.86 9.18 -5.36
C VAL A 56 10.12 8.62 -4.69
N LEU A 57 10.71 7.58 -5.29
CA LEU A 57 11.88 6.90 -4.74
C LEU A 57 13.14 7.79 -4.75
N ALA A 58 13.21 8.80 -5.61
CA ALA A 58 14.31 9.76 -5.67
C ALA A 58 14.48 10.59 -4.37
N HIS A 59 13.46 10.63 -3.49
CA HIS A 59 13.47 11.42 -2.26
C HIS A 59 13.98 10.68 -1.02
N GLY A 60 14.44 9.44 -1.17
CA GLY A 60 15.00 8.66 -0.08
C GLY A 60 15.97 7.60 -0.57
N ARG A 61 16.73 7.03 0.36
CA ARG A 61 17.68 5.95 0.07
C ARG A 61 17.74 4.98 1.25
N ILE A 62 18.20 3.76 0.98
CA ILE A 62 18.61 2.84 2.03
C ILE A 62 20.08 3.10 2.34
N ARG A 63 20.38 3.35 3.61
CA ARG A 63 21.73 3.45 4.13
C ARG A 63 22.05 2.20 4.92
N ALA A 64 23.01 1.41 4.44
CA ALA A 64 23.58 0.33 5.21
C ALA A 64 24.45 0.88 6.35
N ARG A 65 24.35 0.27 7.53
CA ARG A 65 25.18 0.55 8.70
C ARG A 65 25.66 -0.76 9.31
N LEU A 66 26.78 -0.70 10.00
CA LEU A 66 27.25 -1.77 10.87
C LEU A 66 27.07 -1.32 12.32
N THR A 67 26.23 -2.03 13.08
CA THR A 67 26.04 -1.81 14.53
C THR A 67 26.67 -2.95 15.33
N ALA A 68 26.63 -2.86 16.67
CA ALA A 68 27.13 -3.93 17.54
C ALA A 68 26.33 -5.24 17.37
N GLU A 69 25.08 -5.13 16.93
CA GLU A 69 24.15 -6.24 16.70
C GLU A 69 24.27 -6.83 15.27
N GLY A 70 25.05 -6.20 14.39
CA GLY A 70 25.28 -6.66 13.03
C GLY A 70 24.96 -5.59 11.96
N PRO A 71 24.93 -5.99 10.67
CA PRO A 71 24.56 -5.08 9.59
C PRO A 71 23.07 -4.73 9.68
N THR A 72 22.76 -3.44 9.55
CA THR A 72 21.40 -2.91 9.49
C THR A 72 21.21 -2.04 8.26
N GLU A 73 19.97 -1.95 7.79
CA GLU A 73 19.58 -1.05 6.71
C GLU A 73 18.56 -0.05 7.25
N GLU A 74 18.82 1.24 7.07
CA GLU A 74 17.97 2.32 7.56
C GLU A 74 17.55 3.23 6.40
N PRO A 75 16.25 3.52 6.25
CA PRO A 75 15.80 4.56 5.34
C PRO A 75 16.33 5.94 5.78
N GLU A 76 16.85 6.71 4.82
CA GLU A 76 17.35 8.06 5.04
C GLU A 76 16.71 9.01 4.02
N PHE A 77 16.25 10.17 4.50
CA PHE A 77 15.53 11.18 3.72
C PHE A 77 16.19 12.54 3.90
N ALA A 78 16.38 13.28 2.81
CA ALA A 78 16.82 14.68 2.90
C ALA A 78 15.70 15.57 3.46
N ASP A 79 14.46 15.30 3.04
CA ASP A 79 13.25 15.90 3.57
C ASP A 79 12.41 14.79 4.25
N PRO A 80 12.26 14.80 5.59
CA PRO A 80 11.50 13.80 6.33
C PRO A 80 10.02 13.68 5.93
N SER A 81 9.44 14.71 5.29
CA SER A 81 8.06 14.69 4.83
C SER A 81 7.81 13.66 3.72
N TRP A 82 8.85 13.24 2.99
CA TRP A 82 8.79 12.18 1.99
C TRP A 82 8.77 10.78 2.57
N GLY A 83 9.16 10.60 3.84
CA GLY A 83 9.34 9.29 4.46
C GLY A 83 8.16 8.32 4.26
N PRO A 84 6.91 8.71 4.60
CA PRO A 84 5.74 7.84 4.42
C PRO A 84 5.49 7.43 2.96
N ALA A 85 5.64 8.39 2.04
CA ALA A 85 5.45 8.18 0.60
C ALA A 85 6.51 7.23 0.03
N TRP A 86 7.77 7.47 0.40
CA TRP A 86 8.91 6.67 -0.02
C TRP A 86 8.84 5.24 0.52
N LEU A 87 8.49 5.08 1.81
CA LEU A 87 8.32 3.76 2.43
C LEU A 87 7.24 2.95 1.72
N ALA A 88 6.10 3.57 1.38
CA ALA A 88 5.04 2.90 0.62
C ALA A 88 5.53 2.44 -0.77
N ALA A 89 6.26 3.29 -1.50
CA ALA A 89 6.84 2.93 -2.80
C ALA A 89 7.88 1.80 -2.66
N ARG A 90 8.76 1.87 -1.65
CA ARG A 90 9.78 0.83 -1.39
C ARG A 90 9.15 -0.51 -1.00
N SER A 91 8.09 -0.50 -0.20
CA SER A 91 7.33 -1.71 0.13
C SER A 91 6.68 -2.32 -1.11
N TYR A 92 6.17 -1.50 -2.03
CA TYR A 92 5.66 -2.01 -3.30
C TYR A 92 6.74 -2.71 -4.14
N LEU A 93 7.95 -2.14 -4.22
CA LEU A 93 9.08 -2.81 -4.88
C LEU A 93 9.46 -4.14 -4.20
N ASP A 94 9.38 -4.23 -2.87
CA ASP A 94 9.58 -5.50 -2.15
C ASP A 94 8.55 -6.55 -2.61
N LEU A 95 7.27 -6.19 -2.65
CA LEU A 95 6.21 -7.09 -3.11
C LEU A 95 6.41 -7.54 -4.57
N LEU A 96 6.81 -6.61 -5.45
CA LEU A 96 7.14 -6.93 -6.85
C LEU A 96 8.31 -7.90 -6.96
N SER A 97 9.35 -7.73 -6.15
CA SER A 97 10.52 -8.62 -6.19
C SER A 97 10.21 -10.03 -5.70
N ARG A 98 9.20 -10.17 -4.83
CA ARG A 98 8.83 -11.45 -4.21
C ARG A 98 7.92 -12.29 -5.09
N ALA A 99 6.83 -11.72 -5.59
CA ALA A 99 5.81 -12.42 -6.38
C ALA A 99 4.83 -11.40 -6.99
N PRO A 100 5.14 -10.80 -8.15
CA PRO A 100 4.29 -9.77 -8.74
C PRO A 100 2.88 -10.30 -9.07
N GLU A 101 2.75 -11.57 -9.44
CA GLU A 101 1.47 -12.25 -9.72
C GLU A 101 0.57 -12.41 -8.48
N ARG A 102 1.12 -12.23 -7.28
CA ARG A 102 0.36 -12.23 -6.03
C ARG A 102 -0.24 -10.88 -5.70
N ILE A 103 0.05 -9.82 -6.43
CA ILE A 103 -0.65 -8.54 -6.32
C ILE A 103 -1.95 -8.64 -7.11
N ARG A 104 -3.10 -8.61 -6.42
CA ARG A 104 -4.40 -8.93 -7.02
C ARG A 104 -5.44 -7.86 -6.71
N VAL A 105 -6.34 -7.65 -7.69
CA VAL A 105 -7.57 -6.86 -7.52
C VAL A 105 -8.56 -7.63 -6.65
N CYS A 106 -9.22 -6.94 -5.72
CA CYS A 106 -10.29 -7.52 -4.92
C CYS A 106 -11.51 -7.89 -5.78
N SER A 107 -12.01 -9.12 -5.69
CA SER A 107 -13.25 -9.55 -6.36
C SER A 107 -14.54 -9.10 -5.66
N GLY A 108 -14.48 -8.10 -4.77
CA GLY A 108 -15.67 -7.59 -4.08
C GLY A 108 -16.37 -6.54 -4.95
N THR A 109 -17.70 -6.65 -5.11
CA THR A 109 -18.49 -5.66 -5.87
C THR A 109 -18.27 -4.25 -5.32
N GLY A 110 -17.83 -3.32 -6.18
CA GLY A 110 -17.53 -1.93 -5.82
C GLY A 110 -16.25 -1.72 -5.01
N CYS A 111 -15.42 -2.75 -4.83
CA CYS A 111 -14.15 -2.62 -4.12
C CYS A 111 -13.02 -2.27 -5.08
N VAL A 112 -12.31 -1.19 -4.79
CA VAL A 112 -11.16 -0.68 -5.58
C VAL A 112 -9.80 -1.08 -5.00
N LEU A 113 -9.80 -1.95 -3.98
CA LEU A 113 -8.57 -2.30 -3.27
C LEU A 113 -7.79 -3.40 -3.99
N HIS A 114 -6.47 -3.23 -3.97
CA HIS A 114 -5.50 -4.27 -4.28
C HIS A 114 -5.02 -4.94 -2.99
N PHE A 115 -4.54 -6.18 -3.11
CA PHE A 115 -3.92 -6.89 -1.99
C PHE A 115 -2.81 -7.82 -2.48
N PHE A 116 -1.83 -8.08 -1.62
CA PHE A 116 -0.87 -9.16 -1.82
C PHE A 116 -1.47 -10.47 -1.28
N ASP A 117 -1.57 -11.49 -2.13
CA ASP A 117 -2.05 -12.81 -1.76
C ASP A 117 -0.99 -13.52 -0.90
N THR A 118 -1.24 -13.61 0.40
CA THR A 118 -0.39 -14.37 1.34
C THR A 118 -0.90 -15.78 1.60
N SER A 119 -1.97 -16.21 0.92
CA SER A 119 -2.53 -17.56 1.12
C SER A 119 -1.56 -18.61 0.58
N ARG A 120 -1.55 -19.78 1.23
CA ARG A 120 -0.68 -20.90 0.86
C ARG A 120 -0.80 -21.25 -0.63
N ASN A 121 -2.02 -21.28 -1.16
CA ASN A 121 -2.29 -21.72 -2.52
C ASN A 121 -2.44 -20.57 -3.54
N GLY A 122 -2.34 -19.31 -3.14
CA GLY A 122 -2.53 -18.16 -4.06
C GLY A 122 -3.97 -18.02 -4.58
N THR A 123 -4.97 -18.46 -3.80
CA THR A 123 -6.38 -18.52 -4.21
C THR A 123 -7.25 -17.47 -3.53
N ARG A 124 -6.66 -16.51 -2.80
CA ARG A 124 -7.43 -15.48 -2.10
C ARG A 124 -8.10 -14.56 -3.12
N ARG A 125 -9.41 -14.34 -2.96
CA ARG A 125 -10.21 -13.51 -3.87
C ARG A 125 -10.56 -12.12 -3.34
N TRP A 126 -10.39 -11.88 -2.04
CA TRP A 126 -10.86 -10.66 -1.39
C TRP A 126 -9.76 -9.99 -0.57
N CYS A 127 -9.72 -8.66 -0.61
CA CYS A 127 -8.79 -7.84 0.18
C CYS A 127 -8.95 -8.05 1.69
N SER A 128 -10.09 -8.54 2.16
CA SER A 128 -10.31 -8.98 3.54
C SER A 128 -11.54 -9.87 3.60
N MET A 129 -11.47 -10.91 4.42
CA MET A 129 -12.62 -11.76 4.70
C MET A 129 -13.70 -10.97 5.45
N ALA A 130 -13.30 -10.16 6.44
CA ALA A 130 -14.21 -9.37 7.26
C ALA A 130 -14.98 -8.32 6.45
N ALA A 131 -14.34 -7.70 5.46
CA ALA A 131 -14.96 -6.66 4.65
C ALA A 131 -15.65 -7.22 3.39
N CYS A 132 -14.88 -7.62 2.37
CA CYS A 132 -15.44 -7.95 1.06
C CYS A 132 -16.03 -9.35 1.00
N GLY A 133 -15.42 -10.32 1.69
CA GLY A 133 -15.91 -11.68 1.64
C GLY A 133 -17.19 -11.92 2.43
N ASN A 134 -17.37 -11.25 3.58
CA ASN A 134 -18.65 -11.25 4.31
C ASN A 134 -19.76 -10.56 3.51
N ARG A 135 -19.48 -9.42 2.87
CA ARG A 135 -20.42 -8.74 1.96
C ARG A 135 -20.90 -9.65 0.83
N ALA A 136 -19.97 -10.41 0.21
CA ALA A 136 -20.31 -11.37 -0.83
C ALA A 136 -21.16 -12.54 -0.33
N LYS A 137 -20.93 -13.03 0.90
CA LYS A 137 -21.78 -14.06 1.53
C LYS A 137 -23.20 -13.54 1.78
N ALA A 138 -23.33 -12.34 2.33
CA ALA A 138 -24.63 -11.72 2.61
C ALA A 138 -25.44 -11.49 1.32
N SER A 139 -24.81 -10.98 0.26
CA SER A 139 -25.46 -10.77 -1.04
C SER A 139 -26.01 -12.08 -1.63
N ARG A 140 -25.25 -13.17 -1.58
CA ARG A 140 -25.71 -14.49 -2.05
C ARG A 140 -26.87 -15.04 -1.23
N HIS A 141 -26.84 -14.85 0.09
CA HIS A 141 -27.95 -15.25 0.95
C HIS A 141 -29.24 -14.49 0.59
N TYR A 142 -29.14 -13.17 0.42
CA TYR A 142 -30.28 -12.34 0.07
C TYR A 142 -30.89 -12.68 -1.30
N ALA A 143 -30.05 -12.96 -2.32
CA ALA A 143 -30.53 -13.37 -3.63
C ALA A 143 -31.34 -14.67 -3.56
N ARG A 144 -30.85 -15.67 -2.81
CA ARG A 144 -31.55 -16.96 -2.63
C ARG A 144 -32.86 -16.82 -1.87
N SER A 145 -32.94 -15.92 -0.89
CA SER A 145 -34.18 -15.66 -0.15
C SER A 145 -35.25 -14.90 -0.96
N LYS A 146 -34.91 -14.40 -2.16
CA LYS A 146 -35.82 -13.67 -3.04
C LYS A 146 -36.38 -14.53 -4.18
N GLU A 147 -35.76 -15.68 -4.42
CA GLU A 147 -36.19 -16.70 -5.40
C GLU A 147 -37.08 -17.80 -4.77
N ASN A 148 -37.25 -17.76 -3.44
CA ASN A 148 -38.23 -18.54 -2.67
C ASN A 148 -39.38 -17.64 -2.22
#